data_AF-A0A951TEK2-F1
#
_entry.id   AF-A0A951TEK2-F1
#
_cell.length_a   1.000
_cell.length_b   1.000
_cell.length_c   1.000
_cell.angle_alpha   90.00
_cell.angle_beta   90.00
_cell.angle_gamma   90.00
#
_symmetry.space_group_name_H-M   'P 1'
#
loop_
_entity.id
_entity.type
_entity.pdbx_description
1 polymer ?
#
loop_
_entity_poly.entity_id
_entity_poly.type
_entity_poly.pdbx_seq_one_letter_code
_entity_poly.pdbx_strand_id
1 'polypeptide(L)'
;MKKQLLIFIFFLMGMGMSLAQQTIYVNAGATGANNGTSWADAYTDFQTAINNASSDDAVWVAAGTYQPTNSGEYFSMKEGVKIYGGFDGTETLLSERDWINNVTTLKG
;
A
#
# COMPACT_ATOMS: atom_id res chain seq x y z
N MET A 1 -4.95 15.83 -45.56
CA MET A 1 -3.79 15.45 -44.72
C MET A 1 -3.72 16.15 -43.35
N LYS A 2 -4.36 17.33 -43.14
CA LYS A 2 -4.28 18.06 -41.85
C LYS A 2 -5.20 17.57 -40.71
N LYS A 3 -6.15 16.64 -40.98
CA LYS A 3 -7.05 16.07 -39.95
C LYS A 3 -6.51 14.80 -39.28
N GLN A 4 -5.46 14.19 -39.84
CA GLN A 4 -4.79 13.00 -39.27
C GLN A 4 -3.76 13.38 -38.19
N LEU A 5 -3.26 14.62 -38.23
CA LEU A 5 -2.27 15.13 -37.27
C LEU A 5 -2.88 15.46 -35.89
N LEU A 6 -4.18 15.77 -35.83
CA LEU A 6 -4.89 16.06 -34.58
C LEU A 6 -5.24 14.80 -33.77
N ILE A 7 -5.41 13.65 -34.44
CA ILE A 7 -5.68 12.36 -33.76
C ILE A 7 -4.39 11.80 -33.15
N PHE A 8 -3.23 12.06 -33.78
CA PHE A 8 -1.92 11.62 -33.27
C PHE A 8 -1.47 12.39 -32.01
N ILE A 9 -1.85 13.66 -31.88
CA ILE A 9 -1.54 14.48 -30.69
C ILE A 9 -2.41 14.08 -29.49
N PHE A 10 -3.62 13.57 -29.71
CA PHE A 10 -4.49 13.06 -28.64
C PHE A 10 -4.02 11.71 -28.08
N PHE A 11 -3.21 10.94 -28.84
CA PHE A 11 -2.60 9.68 -28.37
C PHE A 11 -1.30 9.90 -27.58
N LEU A 12 -0.70 11.09 -27.66
CA LEU A 12 0.50 11.49 -26.91
C LEU A 12 0.21 12.06 -25.51
N MET A 13 -1.08 12.12 -25.13
CA MET A 13 -1.54 12.45 -23.78
C MET A 13 -1.84 11.19 -22.93
N GLY A 14 -1.54 10.00 -23.48
CA GLY A 14 -1.64 8.72 -22.80
C GLY A 14 -0.55 8.59 -21.74
N MET A 15 -0.88 9.06 -20.54
CA MET A 15 -0.35 8.60 -19.25
C MET A 15 1.14 8.25 -19.28
N GLY A 16 1.98 9.27 -19.09
CA GLY A 16 3.20 9.04 -18.31
C GLY A 16 2.76 8.56 -16.94
N MET A 17 2.71 7.24 -16.73
CA MET A 17 2.65 6.69 -15.38
C MET A 17 3.94 7.13 -14.71
N SER A 18 3.85 8.19 -13.91
CA SER A 18 4.90 8.52 -12.97
C SER A 18 5.16 7.26 -12.16
N LEU A 19 6.42 6.79 -12.14
CA LEU A 19 6.90 5.84 -11.14
C LEU A 19 6.98 6.56 -9.78
N ALA A 20 5.87 7.20 -9.36
CA ALA A 20 5.76 7.76 -8.03
C ALA A 20 5.57 6.57 -7.08
N GLN A 21 6.47 6.47 -6.12
CA GLN A 21 6.35 5.57 -4.98
C GLN A 21 4.92 5.65 -4.41
N GLN A 22 4.20 4.53 -4.42
CA GLN A 22 2.86 4.46 -3.85
C GLN A 22 2.94 4.18 -2.36
N THR A 23 1.94 4.69 -1.63
CA THR A 23 1.68 4.29 -0.25
C THR A 23 0.50 3.34 -0.25
N ILE A 24 0.72 2.12 0.24
CA ILE A 24 -0.28 1.07 0.36
C ILE A 24 -0.63 0.93 1.83
N TYR A 25 -1.92 0.96 2.15
CA TYR A 25 -2.41 0.93 3.53
C TYR A 25 -2.85 -0.46 3.95
N VAL A 26 -2.54 -0.84 5.19
CA VAL A 26 -2.92 -2.10 5.81
C VAL A 26 -3.57 -1.83 7.16
N ASN A 27 -4.80 -2.27 7.34
CA ASN A 27 -5.54 -2.16 8.59
C ASN A 27 -6.47 -3.36 8.71
N ALA A 28 -6.23 -4.24 9.69
CA ALA A 28 -7.04 -5.44 9.90
C ALA A 28 -8.51 -5.13 10.21
N GLY A 29 -8.81 -3.93 10.70
CA GLY A 29 -10.16 -3.45 11.00
C GLY A 29 -10.82 -2.65 9.87
N ALA A 30 -10.19 -2.47 8.71
CA ALA A 30 -10.79 -1.75 7.59
C ALA A 30 -12.00 -2.51 7.02
N THR A 31 -13.01 -1.74 6.57
CA THR A 31 -14.28 -2.28 6.05
C THR A 31 -14.60 -1.80 4.63
N GLY A 32 -13.72 -1.00 4.03
CA GLY A 32 -13.91 -0.45 2.69
C GLY A 32 -13.61 -1.44 1.57
N ALA A 33 -13.10 -0.93 0.45
CA ALA A 33 -12.92 -1.68 -0.78
C ALA A 33 -11.78 -2.72 -0.74
N ASN A 34 -10.98 -2.78 0.34
CA ASN A 34 -9.87 -3.72 0.52
C ASN A 34 -8.89 -3.71 -0.67
N ASN A 35 -8.48 -2.50 -1.08
CA ASN A 35 -7.60 -2.26 -2.23
C ASN A 35 -6.32 -1.48 -1.87
N GLY A 36 -6.13 -1.13 -0.59
CA GLY A 36 -4.92 -0.52 -0.09
C GLY A 36 -4.70 0.93 -0.48
N THR A 37 -5.68 1.62 -1.07
CA THR A 37 -5.51 3.00 -1.60
C THR A 37 -5.72 4.10 -0.56
N SER A 38 -6.34 3.77 0.58
CA SER A 38 -6.59 4.68 1.70
C SER A 38 -6.69 3.87 3.00
N TRP A 39 -6.72 4.53 4.16
CA TRP A 39 -7.01 3.83 5.42
C TRP A 39 -8.39 3.17 5.46
N ALA A 40 -9.40 3.81 4.85
CA ALA A 40 -10.76 3.26 4.79
C ALA A 40 -10.82 2.01 3.89
N ASP A 41 -10.08 2.04 2.79
CA ASP A 41 -10.01 0.95 1.81
C ASP A 41 -8.77 0.07 1.98
N ALA A 42 -8.13 0.12 3.15
CA ALA A 42 -6.89 -0.57 3.42
C ALA A 42 -7.03 -2.09 3.23
N TYR A 43 -5.93 -2.75 2.89
CA TYR A 43 -5.90 -4.20 2.93
C TYR A 43 -6.07 -4.69 4.37
N THR A 44 -6.94 -5.69 4.56
CA THR A 44 -7.11 -6.35 5.87
C THR A 44 -6.09 -7.46 6.12
N ASP A 45 -5.41 -7.91 5.06
CA ASP A 45 -4.33 -8.90 5.10
C ASP A 45 -2.98 -8.27 4.71
N PHE A 46 -1.96 -8.48 5.54
CA PHE A 46 -0.62 -7.93 5.33
C PHE A 46 0.07 -8.55 4.10
N GLN A 47 -0.04 -9.87 3.92
CA GLN A 47 0.65 -10.53 2.81
C GLN A 47 0.09 -10.08 1.45
N THR A 48 -1.21 -9.84 1.36
CA THR A 48 -1.88 -9.27 0.18
C THR A 48 -1.30 -7.91 -0.17
N ALA A 49 -1.05 -7.04 0.81
CA ALA A 49 -0.43 -5.75 0.56
C ALA A 49 1.00 -5.88 0.02
N ILE A 50 1.82 -6.76 0.61
CA ILE A 50 3.19 -7.03 0.12
C ILE A 50 3.17 -7.58 -1.31
N ASN A 51 2.23 -8.47 -1.62
CA ASN A 51 2.10 -9.06 -2.96
C ASN A 51 1.75 -7.99 -4.03
N ASN A 52 0.93 -7.01 -3.66
CA ASN A 52 0.51 -5.91 -4.55
C ASN A 52 1.51 -4.74 -4.61
N ALA A 53 2.43 -4.63 -3.66
CA ALA A 53 3.48 -3.61 -3.67
C ALA A 53 4.52 -3.89 -4.77
N SER A 54 5.05 -2.84 -5.37
CA SER A 54 6.21 -2.86 -6.27
C SER A 54 7.46 -2.38 -5.55
N SER A 55 8.64 -2.62 -6.16
CA SER A 55 9.89 -2.04 -5.63
C SER A 55 9.72 -0.53 -5.44
N ASP A 56 10.29 -0.02 -4.36
CA ASP A 56 10.22 1.36 -3.90
C ASP A 56 8.87 1.80 -3.32
N ASP A 57 7.81 1.01 -3.35
CA ASP A 57 6.56 1.33 -2.65
C ASP A 57 6.73 1.31 -1.12
N ALA A 58 5.85 2.01 -0.42
CA ALA A 58 5.74 1.96 1.03
C ALA A 58 4.43 1.29 1.47
N VAL A 59 4.52 0.35 2.40
CA VAL A 59 3.38 -0.29 3.05
C VAL A 59 3.25 0.27 4.46
N TRP A 60 2.17 1.00 4.71
CA TRP A 60 1.83 1.59 6.00
C TRP A 60 0.85 0.67 6.73
N VAL A 61 1.21 0.26 7.93
CA VAL A 61 0.49 -0.75 8.69
C VAL A 61 -0.03 -0.15 9.99
N ALA A 62 -1.35 -0.22 10.17
CA ALA A 62 -2.00 0.20 11.39
C ALA A 62 -1.55 -0.66 12.60
N ALA A 63 -1.84 -0.17 13.80
CA ALA A 63 -1.66 -0.90 15.03
C ALA A 63 -2.48 -2.19 14.99
N GLY A 64 -1.90 -3.28 15.51
CA GLY A 64 -2.55 -4.58 15.49
C GLY A 64 -1.59 -5.74 15.38
N THR A 65 -2.13 -6.95 15.48
CA THR A 65 -1.38 -8.20 15.27
C THR A 65 -1.82 -8.84 13.97
N TYR A 66 -0.89 -8.98 13.04
CA TYR A 66 -1.10 -9.58 11.73
C TYR A 66 -0.45 -10.96 11.73
N GLN A 67 -1.23 -11.97 11.34
CA GLN A 67 -0.78 -13.35 11.23
C GLN A 67 -1.03 -13.84 9.81
N PRO A 68 -0.15 -14.68 9.24
CA PRO A 68 -0.44 -15.36 7.98
C PRO A 68 -1.76 -16.13 8.08
N THR A 69 -2.49 -16.19 6.95
CA THR A 69 -3.82 -16.82 6.88
C THR A 69 -3.83 -18.25 7.42
N ASN A 70 -2.74 -18.99 7.20
CA ASN A 70 -2.56 -20.32 7.76
C ASN A 70 -1.57 -20.28 8.93
N SER A 71 -1.92 -20.93 10.03
CA SER A 71 -1.04 -21.06 11.19
C SER A 71 0.23 -21.85 10.84
N GLY A 72 1.39 -21.33 11.22
CA GLY A 72 2.69 -21.93 10.94
C GLY A 72 3.31 -21.55 9.59
N GLU A 73 2.68 -20.64 8.84
CA GLU A 73 3.28 -19.98 7.69
C GLU A 73 4.07 -18.73 8.09
N TYR A 74 4.90 -18.24 7.18
CA TYR A 74 5.72 -17.04 7.34
C TYR A 74 5.32 -15.96 6.34
N PHE A 75 5.60 -14.70 6.67
CA PHE A 75 5.46 -13.61 5.71
C PHE A 75 6.59 -13.65 4.68
N SER A 76 6.23 -13.57 3.40
CA SER A 76 7.19 -13.42 2.30
C SER A 76 7.36 -11.94 1.97
N MET A 77 8.55 -11.41 2.23
CA MET A 77 8.88 -10.00 1.97
C MET A 77 9.32 -9.81 0.52
N LYS A 78 9.10 -8.60 -0.01
CA LYS A 78 9.49 -8.23 -1.37
C LYS A 78 10.62 -7.21 -1.33
N GLU A 79 11.70 -7.49 -2.05
CA GLU A 79 12.86 -6.61 -2.15
C GLU A 79 12.46 -5.21 -2.61
N GLY A 80 13.04 -4.17 -2.01
CA GLY A 80 12.74 -2.77 -2.31
C GLY A 80 11.43 -2.24 -1.74
N VAL A 81 10.55 -3.06 -1.15
CA VAL A 81 9.33 -2.58 -0.48
C VAL A 81 9.65 -2.10 0.92
N LYS A 82 9.28 -0.85 1.23
CA LYS A 82 9.44 -0.26 2.56
C LYS A 82 8.23 -0.61 3.41
N ILE A 83 8.44 -1.02 4.65
CA ILE A 83 7.35 -1.40 5.57
C ILE A 83 7.44 -0.54 6.82
N TYR A 84 6.31 0.06 7.19
CA TYR A 84 6.21 0.99 8.31
C TYR A 84 4.98 0.64 9.16
N GLY A 85 5.18 0.20 10.40
CA GLY A 85 4.12 0.03 11.41
C GLY A 85 4.08 1.21 12.39
N GLY A 86 3.06 1.32 13.25
CA GLY A 86 2.97 2.46 14.17
C GLY A 86 1.90 3.49 13.82
N PHE A 87 0.93 3.14 12.98
CA PHE A 87 -0.15 4.03 12.58
C PHE A 87 -1.45 3.71 13.33
N ASP A 88 -2.24 4.72 13.67
CA ASP A 88 -3.61 4.57 14.18
C ASP A 88 -4.62 4.34 13.04
N GLY A 89 -4.25 4.66 11.80
CA GLY A 89 -5.09 4.46 10.62
C GLY A 89 -5.82 5.73 10.18
N THR A 90 -5.25 6.90 10.47
CA THR A 90 -5.81 8.21 10.09
C THR A 90 -4.76 9.15 9.51
N GLU A 91 -3.49 8.78 9.59
CA GLU A 91 -2.34 9.58 9.24
C GLU A 91 -2.25 9.85 7.74
N THR A 92 -1.74 11.03 7.42
CA THR A 92 -1.47 11.48 6.05
C THR A 92 0.03 11.60 5.77
N LEU A 93 0.86 11.61 6.82
CA LEU A 93 2.31 11.75 6.73
C LEU A 93 3.05 10.66 7.52
N LEU A 94 4.19 10.23 7.00
CA LEU A 94 5.01 9.18 7.63
C LEU A 94 5.48 9.58 9.04
N SER A 95 5.68 10.90 9.27
CA SER A 95 6.14 11.46 10.54
C SER A 95 5.09 11.45 11.65
N GLU A 96 3.81 11.18 11.33
CA GLU A 96 2.72 11.11 12.30
C GLU A 96 2.69 9.76 13.04
N ARG A 97 3.51 8.78 12.61
CA ARG A 97 3.63 7.49 13.28
C ARG A 97 3.99 7.63 14.74
N ASP A 98 3.30 6.86 15.56
CA ASP A 98 3.64 6.60 16.94
C ASP A 98 3.88 5.09 17.11
N TRP A 99 5.08 4.63 16.77
CA TRP A 99 5.43 3.21 16.91
C TRP A 99 5.57 2.74 18.36
N ILE A 100 5.45 3.64 19.34
CA ILE A 100 5.47 3.29 20.76
C ILE A 100 4.05 2.92 21.20
N ASN A 101 3.06 3.75 20.88
CA ASN A 101 1.67 3.54 21.31
C ASN A 101 0.85 2.72 20.31
N ASN A 102 1.11 2.84 19.01
CA ASN A 102 0.35 2.19 17.93
C ASN A 102 1.06 0.92 17.43
N VAL A 103 1.38 -0.01 18.35
CA VAL A 103 2.24 -1.15 18.05
C VAL A 103 1.67 -2.05 16.94
N THR A 104 2.47 -2.23 15.87
CA THR A 104 2.24 -3.23 14.83
C THR A 104 3.08 -4.47 15.12
N THR A 105 2.43 -5.63 15.20
CA THR A 105 3.09 -6.92 15.40
C THR A 105 2.84 -7.81 14.20
N LEU A 106 3.92 -8.24 13.53
CA LEU A 106 3.87 -9.32 12.55
C LEU A 106 4.20 -10.63 13.28
N LYS A 107 3.23 -11.55 13.33
CA LYS A 107 3.35 -12.82 14.04
C LYS A 107 3.21 -13.97 13.05
N GLY A 108 4.28 -14.71 12.81
CA GLY A 108 4.34 -15.89 11.93
C GLY A 108 5.53 -16.75 12.33
#